data_AF-A0A933T2S6-F1
#
_entry.id   AF-A0A933T2S6-F1
#
_cell.length_a   1.000
_cell.length_b   1.000
_cell.length_c   1.000
_cell.angle_alpha   90.00
_cell.angle_beta   90.00
_cell.angle_gamma   90.00
#
_symmetry.space_group_name_H-M   'P 1'
#
loop_
_entity.id
_entity.type
_entity.pdbx_description
1 polymer ?
#
loop_
_entity_poly.entity_id
_entity_poly.type
_entity_poly.pdbx_seq_one_letter_code
_entity_poly.pdbx_strand_id
1 'polypeptide(L)'
;MNTDEFKAVLQAADFMISNGEYELAQDMIVKAMQHLRIPSGEDAEEKANERLEIETELTRKYLKTKQLEGKTSSLNENLFMTTAVKTLIVCFIISLFLFLGVTAVRKKITRGVNKIEQSLSMSDMRKIKIEAMISRNPYLYYKAALIYEKQDDIENAIEQTEKALGLAPDNKAYIKKLKDLQARQASNMKK
;
A
#
# COMPACT_ATOMS: atom_id res chain seq x y z
N MET A 1 61.32 -5.34 27.80
CA MET A 1 61.32 -3.88 27.66
C MET A 1 62.07 -3.28 28.85
N ASN A 2 62.73 -2.14 28.65
CA ASN A 2 63.32 -1.37 29.75
C ASN A 2 62.26 -0.45 30.41
N THR A 3 62.59 0.16 31.55
CA THR A 3 61.67 1.05 32.29
C THR A 3 61.16 2.21 31.44
N ASP A 4 62.00 2.81 30.59
CA ASP A 4 61.61 3.96 29.77
C ASP A 4 60.61 3.58 28.67
N GLU A 5 60.78 2.41 28.06
CA GLU A 5 59.82 1.84 27.12
C GLU A 5 58.46 1.58 27.79
N PHE A 6 58.44 1.16 29.06
CA PHE A 6 57.20 0.98 29.83
C PHE A 6 56.51 2.31 30.14
N LYS A 7 57.27 3.33 30.56
CA LYS A 7 56.73 4.68 30.78
C LYS A 7 56.11 5.24 29.49
N ALA A 8 56.76 5.03 28.35
CA ALA A 8 56.22 5.41 27.04
C ALA A 8 54.91 4.68 26.73
N VAL A 9 54.81 3.36 27.01
CA VAL A 9 53.54 2.62 26.87
C VAL A 9 52.46 3.15 27.80
N LEU A 10 52.77 3.46 29.05
CA LEU A 10 51.80 4.01 30.00
C LEU A 10 51.26 5.37 29.54
N GLN A 11 52.12 6.23 28.98
CA GLN A 11 51.72 7.51 28.39
C GLN A 11 50.86 7.34 27.14
N ALA A 12 51.23 6.41 26.25
CA ALA A 12 50.45 6.10 25.06
C ALA A 12 49.07 5.53 25.43
N ALA A 13 49.00 4.66 26.43
CA ALA A 13 47.76 4.14 26.96
C ALA A 13 46.89 5.25 27.55
N ASP A 14 47.46 6.20 28.31
CA ASP A 14 46.70 7.35 28.82
C ASP A 14 46.12 8.20 27.70
N PHE A 15 46.90 8.45 26.65
CA PHE A 15 46.45 9.18 25.48
C PHE A 15 45.27 8.46 24.80
N MET A 16 45.39 7.15 24.56
CA MET A 16 44.32 6.32 23.98
C MET A 16 43.05 6.33 24.84
N ILE A 17 43.19 6.19 26.16
CA ILE A 17 42.07 6.27 27.11
C ILE A 17 41.39 7.64 27.02
N SER A 18 42.16 8.72 26.92
CA SER A 18 41.62 10.08 26.82
C SER A 18 40.82 10.31 25.53
N ASN A 19 41.18 9.60 24.46
CA ASN A 19 40.49 9.63 23.16
C ASN A 19 39.34 8.61 23.05
N GLY A 20 39.07 7.82 24.09
CA GLY A 20 38.04 6.79 24.09
C GLY A 20 38.42 5.48 23.38
N GLU A 21 39.69 5.30 23.04
CA GLU A 21 40.23 4.10 22.39
C GLU A 21 40.56 3.00 23.41
N TYR A 22 39.56 2.59 24.19
CA TYR A 22 39.76 1.71 25.35
C TYR A 22 40.26 0.31 24.99
N GLU A 23 39.78 -0.27 23.89
CA GLU A 23 40.18 -1.61 23.43
C GLU A 23 41.65 -1.63 22.98
N LEU A 24 42.09 -0.59 22.28
CA LEU A 24 43.47 -0.45 21.83
C LEU A 24 44.44 -0.20 23.01
N ALA A 25 44.04 0.66 23.95
CA ALA A 25 44.78 0.86 25.19
C ALA A 25 44.92 -0.45 25.97
N GLN A 26 43.85 -1.26 26.02
CA GLN A 26 43.82 -2.55 26.70
C GLN A 26 44.77 -3.56 26.06
N ASP A 27 44.72 -3.72 24.74
CA ASP A 27 45.63 -4.62 24.00
C ASP A 27 47.10 -4.23 24.19
N MET A 28 47.39 -2.93 24.14
CA MET A 28 48.74 -2.41 24.36
C MET A 28 49.26 -2.72 25.78
N ILE A 29 48.44 -2.50 26.80
CA ILE A 29 48.79 -2.80 28.20
C ILE A 29 49.04 -4.31 28.38
N VAL A 30 48.20 -5.17 27.81
CA VAL A 30 48.37 -6.64 27.88
C VAL A 30 49.67 -7.09 27.22
N LYS A 31 49.99 -6.56 26.03
CA LYS A 31 51.25 -6.87 25.34
C LYS A 31 52.47 -6.40 26.14
N ALA A 32 52.38 -5.22 26.77
CA ALA A 32 53.46 -4.72 27.61
C ALA A 32 53.68 -5.62 28.84
N MET A 33 52.61 -6.07 29.51
CA MET A 33 52.72 -7.02 30.62
C MET A 33 53.36 -8.35 30.19
N GLN A 34 53.07 -8.85 28.98
CA GLN A 34 53.69 -10.08 28.46
C GLN A 34 55.19 -9.94 28.17
N HIS A 35 55.68 -8.74 27.89
CA HIS A 35 57.10 -8.45 27.61
C HIS A 35 57.89 -7.97 28.83
N LEU A 36 57.30 -8.00 30.01
CA LEU A 36 57.92 -7.67 31.30
C LEU A 36 58.88 -8.80 31.71
N ARG A 37 60.18 -8.61 31.46
CA ARG A 37 61.23 -9.60 31.75
C ARG A 37 61.54 -9.68 33.26
N ILE A 38 62.00 -10.83 33.72
CA ILE A 38 62.50 -11.03 35.10
C ILE A 38 63.91 -10.42 35.19
N PRO A 39 64.17 -9.48 36.11
CA PRO A 39 65.51 -8.95 36.31
C PRO A 39 66.45 -10.03 36.87
N SER A 40 67.71 -10.01 36.43
CA SER A 40 68.79 -10.89 36.92
C SER A 40 70.08 -10.08 37.12
N GLY A 41 70.89 -10.43 38.12
CA GLY A 41 72.14 -9.73 38.47
C GLY A 41 72.18 -9.22 39.91
N GLU A 42 73.27 -8.53 40.29
CA GLU A 42 73.49 -7.98 41.64
C GLU A 42 72.43 -6.95 42.05
N ASP A 43 71.82 -6.22 41.10
CA ASP A 43 70.75 -5.24 41.36
C ASP A 43 69.32 -5.82 41.24
N ALA A 44 69.17 -7.14 41.34
CA ALA A 44 67.89 -7.81 41.03
C ALA A 44 66.74 -7.35 41.93
N GLU A 45 67.00 -7.01 43.20
CA GLU A 45 65.98 -6.61 44.17
C GLU A 45 65.38 -5.23 43.84
N GLU A 46 66.23 -4.24 43.53
CA GLU A 46 65.78 -2.90 43.15
C GLU A 46 64.97 -2.92 41.85
N LYS A 47 65.45 -3.65 40.85
CA LYS A 47 64.75 -3.83 39.56
C LYS A 47 63.46 -4.64 39.71
N ALA A 48 63.37 -5.53 40.71
CA ALA A 48 62.14 -6.27 41.00
C ALA A 48 61.06 -5.36 41.61
N ASN A 49 61.46 -4.41 42.47
CA ASN A 49 60.54 -3.42 43.04
C ASN A 49 60.00 -2.46 41.98
N GLU A 50 60.86 -1.94 41.09
CA GLU A 50 60.45 -1.09 39.97
C GLU A 50 59.52 -1.84 39.00
N ARG A 51 59.80 -3.13 38.73
CA ARG A 51 58.92 -4.00 37.95
C ARG A 51 57.53 -4.14 38.60
N LEU A 52 57.48 -4.37 39.90
CA LEU A 52 56.23 -4.55 40.65
C LEU A 52 55.37 -3.28 40.60
N GLU A 53 55.99 -2.11 40.69
CA GLU A 53 55.29 -0.82 40.56
C GLU A 53 54.68 -0.66 39.15
N ILE A 54 55.45 -0.95 38.10
CA ILE A 54 54.98 -0.90 36.70
C ILE A 54 53.82 -1.89 36.48
N GLU A 55 53.94 -3.13 36.96
CA GLU A 55 52.91 -4.16 36.83
C GLU A 55 51.61 -3.74 37.55
N THR A 56 51.74 -3.13 38.73
CA THR A 56 50.60 -2.59 39.50
C THR A 56 49.92 -1.45 38.76
N GLU A 57 50.69 -0.54 38.16
CA GLU A 57 50.14 0.58 37.41
C GLU A 57 49.43 0.13 36.12
N LEU A 58 50.04 -0.77 35.35
CA LEU A 58 49.45 -1.36 34.16
C LEU A 58 48.13 -2.07 34.49
N THR A 59 48.11 -2.86 35.57
CA THR A 59 46.90 -3.54 36.04
C THR A 59 45.80 -2.54 36.43
N ARG A 60 46.16 -1.47 37.14
CA ARG A 60 45.21 -0.42 37.52
C ARG A 60 44.59 0.25 36.28
N LYS A 61 45.41 0.56 35.26
CA LYS A 61 44.92 1.17 34.02
C LYS A 61 44.04 0.22 33.22
N TYR A 62 44.42 -1.05 33.09
CA TYR A 62 43.61 -2.09 32.46
C TYR A 62 42.21 -2.21 33.10
N LEU A 63 42.13 -2.23 34.43
CA LEU A 63 40.83 -2.31 35.11
C LEU A 63 39.97 -1.07 34.86
N LYS A 64 40.59 0.11 34.80
CA LYS A 64 39.92 1.38 34.49
C LYS A 64 39.37 1.38 33.05
N THR A 65 40.13 0.91 32.06
CA THR A 65 39.66 0.84 30.66
C THR A 65 38.45 -0.08 30.53
N LYS A 66 38.51 -1.27 31.15
CA LYS A 66 37.41 -2.24 31.14
C LYS A 66 36.12 -1.71 31.79
N GLN A 67 36.24 -0.92 32.87
CA GLN A 67 35.09 -0.26 33.48
C GLN A 67 34.47 0.82 32.57
N LEU A 68 35.31 1.61 31.88
CA LEU A 68 34.86 2.65 30.97
C LEU A 68 34.18 2.06 29.74
N GLU A 69 34.74 0.99 29.17
CA GLU A 69 34.17 0.25 28.04
C GLU A 69 32.77 -0.27 28.35
N GLY A 70 32.58 -0.92 29.51
CA GLY A 70 31.25 -1.38 29.95
C GLY A 70 30.23 -0.25 30.07
N LYS A 71 30.65 0.92 30.54
CA LYS A 71 29.78 2.10 30.65
C LYS A 71 29.40 2.64 29.27
N THR A 72 30.34 2.73 28.33
CA THR A 72 30.06 3.21 26.96
C THR A 72 29.16 2.27 26.18
N SER A 73 29.32 0.96 26.33
CA SER A 73 28.46 -0.03 25.65
C SER A 73 27.02 0.08 26.12
N SER A 74 26.79 0.21 27.43
CA SER A 74 25.44 0.39 27.99
C SER A 74 24.77 1.71 27.57
N LEU A 75 25.55 2.78 27.35
CA LEU A 75 25.03 4.07 26.86
C LEU A 75 24.62 4.00 25.40
N ASN A 76 25.43 3.36 24.55
CA ASN A 76 25.13 3.22 23.13
C ASN A 76 23.92 2.32 22.87
N GLU A 77 23.74 1.24 23.64
CA GLU A 77 22.55 0.39 23.53
C GLU A 77 21.26 1.14 23.87
N ASN A 78 21.25 1.93 24.94
CA ASN A 78 20.09 2.72 25.32
C ASN A 78 19.78 3.83 24.30
N LEU A 79 20.81 4.46 23.73
CA LEU A 79 20.63 5.47 22.69
C LEU A 79 20.12 4.86 21.38
N PHE A 80 20.63 3.69 21.00
CA PHE A 80 20.17 2.96 19.83
C PHE A 80 18.71 2.51 19.98
N MET A 81 18.36 1.91 21.12
CA MET A 81 17.00 1.44 21.39
C MET A 81 15.99 2.61 21.41
N THR A 82 16.33 3.73 22.03
CA THR A 82 15.44 4.90 22.04
C THR A 82 15.25 5.52 20.65
N THR A 83 16.28 5.49 19.80
CA THR A 83 16.19 5.98 18.41
C THR A 83 15.36 5.02 17.55
N ALA A 84 15.62 3.72 17.64
CA ALA A 84 14.90 2.69 16.90
C ALA A 84 13.39 2.69 17.23
N VAL A 85 13.03 2.79 18.52
CA VAL A 85 11.64 2.88 18.96
C VAL A 85 10.95 4.13 18.40
N LYS A 86 11.62 5.29 18.41
CA LYS A 86 11.07 6.52 17.82
C LYS A 86 10.80 6.36 16.31
N THR A 87 11.74 5.76 15.58
CA THR A 87 11.58 5.50 14.14
C THR A 87 10.40 4.57 13.86
N LEU A 88 10.25 3.49 14.62
CA LEU A 88 9.12 2.56 14.47
C LEU A 88 7.76 3.23 14.72
N ILE A 89 7.67 4.11 15.73
CA ILE A 89 6.44 4.86 16.02
C ILE A 89 6.07 5.76 14.83
N VAL A 90 7.04 6.47 14.25
CA VAL A 90 6.80 7.34 13.09
C VAL A 90 6.32 6.53 11.87
N CYS A 91 6.95 5.39 11.58
CA CYS A 91 6.54 4.50 10.50
C CYS A 91 5.10 3.96 10.69
N PHE A 92 4.73 3.62 11.92
CA PHE A 92 3.40 3.13 12.24
C PHE A 92 2.33 4.21 12.02
N ILE A 93 2.60 5.45 12.47
CA ILE A 93 1.68 6.59 12.28
C ILE A 93 1.45 6.85 10.78
N ILE A 94 2.50 6.89 9.97
CA ILE A 94 2.40 7.11 8.52
C ILE A 94 1.54 6.01 7.87
N SER A 95 1.77 4.75 8.25
CA SER A 95 1.02 3.61 7.74
C SER A 95 -0.47 3.68 8.10
N LEU A 96 -0.79 4.14 9.32
CA LEU A 96 -2.17 4.37 9.76
C LEU A 96 -2.86 5.45 8.93
N PHE A 97 -2.18 6.57 8.66
CA PHE A 97 -2.72 7.65 7.83
C PHE A 97 -2.99 7.21 6.39
N LEU A 98 -2.08 6.43 5.78
CA LEU A 98 -2.28 5.87 4.45
C LEU A 98 -3.48 4.92 4.42
N PHE A 99 -3.60 4.05 5.43
CA PHE A 99 -4.73 3.12 5.54
C PHE A 99 -6.08 3.85 5.66
N LEU A 100 -6.16 4.86 6.53
CA LEU A 100 -7.37 5.67 6.68
C LEU A 100 -7.72 6.43 5.40
N GLY A 101 -6.74 7.00 4.69
CA GLY A 101 -6.93 7.66 3.40
C GLY A 101 -7.55 6.75 2.34
N VAL A 102 -7.02 5.52 2.19
CA VAL A 102 -7.52 4.53 1.22
C VAL A 102 -8.97 4.12 1.52
N THR A 103 -9.31 3.91 2.80
CA THR A 103 -10.68 3.53 3.18
C THR A 103 -11.71 4.62 2.88
N ALA A 104 -11.36 5.90 3.07
CA ALA A 104 -12.25 7.03 2.77
C ALA A 104 -12.52 7.16 1.27
N VAL A 105 -11.49 7.00 0.43
CA VAL A 105 -11.63 7.03 -1.04
C VAL A 105 -12.50 5.86 -1.52
N ARG A 106 -12.25 4.64 -1.01
CA ARG A 106 -13.04 3.45 -1.37
C ARG A 106 -14.53 3.63 -1.03
N LYS A 107 -14.84 4.24 0.11
CA LYS A 107 -16.22 4.55 0.53
C LYS A 107 -16.89 5.59 -0.38
N LYS A 108 -16.14 6.57 -0.89
CA LYS A 108 -16.67 7.58 -1.82
C LYS A 108 -16.94 6.98 -3.21
N ILE A 109 -16.04 6.13 -3.71
CA ILE A 109 -16.19 5.44 -4.99
C ILE A 109 -17.39 4.50 -4.96
N THR A 110 -17.52 3.65 -3.94
CA THR A 110 -18.64 2.70 -3.81
C THR A 110 -20.01 3.39 -3.77
N ARG A 111 -20.13 4.53 -3.07
CA ARG A 111 -21.36 5.34 -3.10
C ARG A 111 -21.67 5.90 -4.49
N GLY A 112 -20.64 6.33 -5.23
CA GLY A 112 -20.78 6.80 -6.60
C GLY A 112 -21.26 5.70 -7.55
N VAL A 113 -20.64 4.52 -7.47
CA VAL A 113 -20.99 3.34 -8.28
C VAL A 113 -22.43 2.90 -8.04
N ASN A 114 -22.86 2.76 -6.77
CA ASN A 114 -24.25 2.37 -6.46
C ASN A 114 -25.27 3.36 -7.03
N LYS A 115 -24.97 4.67 -7.02
CA LYS A 115 -25.85 5.70 -7.58
C LYS A 115 -25.97 5.59 -9.11
N ILE A 116 -24.88 5.22 -9.78
CA ILE A 116 -24.85 4.98 -11.23
C ILE A 116 -25.63 3.71 -11.57
N GLU A 117 -25.39 2.59 -10.88
CA GLU A 117 -26.13 1.33 -11.09
C GLU A 117 -27.64 1.52 -10.89
N GLN A 118 -28.05 2.26 -9.85
CA GLN A 118 -29.45 2.56 -9.60
C GLN A 118 -30.06 3.43 -10.73
N SER A 119 -29.29 4.37 -11.26
CA SER A 119 -29.74 5.19 -12.40
C SER A 119 -29.86 4.40 -13.71
N LEU A 120 -28.95 3.44 -13.93
CA LEU A 120 -28.97 2.56 -15.10
C LEU A 120 -30.16 1.60 -15.03
N SER A 121 -30.37 0.97 -13.87
CA SER A 121 -31.52 0.11 -13.57
C SER A 121 -32.86 0.83 -13.76
N MET A 122 -32.97 2.10 -13.34
CA MET A 122 -34.16 2.93 -13.58
C MET A 122 -34.39 3.24 -15.06
N SER A 123 -33.32 3.35 -15.86
CA SER A 123 -33.42 3.60 -17.30
C SER A 123 -33.90 2.37 -18.06
N ASP A 124 -33.43 1.18 -17.70
CA ASP A 124 -33.86 -0.09 -18.29
C ASP A 124 -35.31 -0.41 -17.91
N MET A 125 -35.71 -0.14 -16.67
CA MET A 125 -37.10 -0.29 -16.24
C MET A 125 -38.05 0.68 -16.97
N ARG A 126 -37.58 1.91 -17.29
CA ARG A 126 -38.34 2.85 -18.14
C ARG A 126 -38.46 2.34 -19.57
N LYS A 127 -37.39 1.81 -20.17
CA LYS A 127 -37.42 1.21 -21.51
C LYS A 127 -38.40 0.04 -21.58
N ILE A 128 -38.31 -0.89 -20.63
CA ILE A 128 -39.25 -2.03 -20.52
C ILE A 128 -40.69 -1.54 -20.36
N LYS A 129 -40.92 -0.51 -19.52
CA LYS A 129 -42.26 0.05 -19.33
C LYS A 129 -42.80 0.73 -20.59
N ILE A 130 -41.95 1.44 -21.34
CA ILE A 130 -42.32 2.09 -22.61
C ILE A 130 -42.60 1.03 -23.69
N GLU A 131 -41.74 0.02 -23.82
CA GLU A 131 -41.94 -1.10 -24.76
C GLU A 131 -43.22 -1.88 -24.43
N ALA A 132 -43.51 -2.12 -23.15
CA ALA A 132 -44.76 -2.75 -22.71
C ALA A 132 -45.99 -1.85 -22.98
N MET A 133 -45.86 -0.53 -22.87
CA MET A 133 -46.91 0.43 -23.21
C MET A 133 -47.19 0.47 -24.71
N ILE A 134 -46.13 0.40 -25.52
CA ILE A 134 -46.24 0.31 -26.99
C ILE A 134 -46.87 -1.02 -27.38
N SER A 135 -46.47 -2.12 -26.75
CA SER A 135 -46.93 -3.48 -27.04
C SER A 135 -48.40 -3.76 -26.69
N ARG A 136 -49.05 -2.93 -25.85
CA ARG A 136 -50.44 -3.14 -25.41
C ARG A 136 -51.41 -2.05 -25.84
N ASN A 137 -50.97 -1.07 -26.64
CA ASN A 137 -51.87 -0.01 -27.10
C ASN A 137 -52.28 -0.24 -28.57
N PRO A 138 -53.52 -0.72 -28.84
CA PRO A 138 -53.99 -0.96 -30.20
C PRO A 138 -53.95 0.30 -31.08
N TYR A 139 -54.06 1.49 -30.48
CA TYR A 139 -53.98 2.76 -31.20
C TYR A 139 -52.61 3.01 -31.84
N LEU A 140 -51.52 2.58 -31.19
CA LEU A 140 -50.17 2.80 -31.70
C LEU A 140 -49.88 1.90 -32.91
N TYR A 141 -50.30 0.63 -32.83
CA TYR A 141 -50.27 -0.28 -33.97
C TYR A 141 -51.08 0.24 -35.16
N TYR A 142 -52.28 0.78 -34.90
CA TYR A 142 -53.08 1.41 -35.95
C TYR A 142 -52.42 2.66 -36.55
N LYS A 143 -51.76 3.50 -35.75
CA LYS A 143 -51.00 4.65 -36.24
C LYS A 143 -49.82 4.23 -37.10
N ALA A 144 -49.10 3.19 -36.72
CA ALA A 144 -48.03 2.62 -37.53
C ALA A 144 -48.56 2.12 -38.88
N ALA A 145 -49.70 1.41 -38.89
CA ALA A 145 -50.35 0.97 -40.12
C ALA A 145 -50.68 2.14 -41.08
N LEU A 146 -51.15 3.27 -40.56
CA LEU A 146 -51.41 4.47 -41.36
C LEU A 146 -50.13 5.11 -41.92
N ILE A 147 -48.99 4.97 -41.25
CA ILE A 147 -47.70 5.48 -41.73
C ILE A 147 -47.20 4.58 -42.86
N TYR A 148 -47.21 3.25 -42.66
CA TYR A 148 -46.81 2.30 -43.69
C TYR A 148 -47.67 2.39 -44.95
N GLU A 149 -48.99 2.56 -44.80
CA GLU A 149 -49.87 2.78 -45.95
C GLU A 149 -49.51 4.05 -46.74
N LYS A 150 -49.15 5.14 -46.05
CA LYS A 150 -48.70 6.37 -46.73
C LYS A 150 -47.37 6.20 -47.46
N GLN A 151 -46.57 5.23 -47.04
CA GLN A 151 -45.31 4.84 -47.69
C GLN A 151 -45.51 3.80 -48.81
N ASP A 152 -46.77 3.45 -49.12
CA ASP A 152 -47.15 2.39 -50.06
C ASP A 152 -46.63 0.99 -49.65
N ASP A 153 -46.25 0.84 -48.39
CA ASP A 153 -45.82 -0.43 -47.78
C ASP A 153 -47.06 -1.18 -47.25
N ILE A 154 -47.79 -1.78 -48.19
CA ILE A 154 -49.08 -2.43 -47.90
C ILE A 154 -48.92 -3.65 -46.97
N GLU A 155 -47.81 -4.39 -47.07
CA GLU A 155 -47.56 -5.57 -46.25
C GLU A 155 -47.37 -5.22 -44.78
N ASN A 156 -46.50 -4.25 -44.47
CA ASN A 156 -46.32 -3.80 -43.09
C ASN A 156 -47.57 -3.08 -42.57
N ALA A 157 -48.32 -2.37 -43.42
CA ALA A 157 -49.59 -1.76 -43.03
C ALA A 157 -50.63 -2.80 -42.58
N ILE A 158 -50.72 -3.94 -43.27
CA ILE A 158 -51.59 -5.05 -42.90
C ILE A 158 -51.15 -5.66 -41.57
N GLU A 159 -49.86 -6.00 -41.43
CA GLU A 159 -49.32 -6.62 -40.21
C GLU A 159 -49.59 -5.76 -38.96
N GLN A 160 -49.36 -4.45 -39.03
CA GLN A 160 -49.62 -3.57 -37.89
C GLN A 160 -51.13 -3.40 -37.63
N THR A 161 -51.98 -3.44 -38.66
CA THR A 161 -53.43 -3.41 -38.48
C THR A 161 -53.94 -4.68 -37.81
N GLU A 162 -53.40 -5.85 -38.15
CA GLU A 162 -53.72 -7.13 -37.52
C GLU A 162 -53.31 -7.15 -36.04
N LYS A 163 -52.13 -6.61 -35.71
CA LYS A 163 -51.69 -6.42 -34.31
C LYS A 163 -52.65 -5.52 -33.52
N ALA A 164 -53.15 -4.43 -34.13
CA ALA A 164 -54.14 -3.56 -33.51
C ALA A 164 -55.48 -4.29 -33.28
N LEU A 165 -55.91 -5.11 -34.24
CA LEU A 165 -57.15 -5.88 -34.19
C LEU A 165 -57.08 -7.03 -33.18
N GLY A 166 -55.93 -7.70 -33.05
CA GLY A 166 -55.69 -8.71 -32.02
C GLY A 166 -55.82 -8.17 -30.60
N LEU A 167 -55.55 -6.86 -30.39
CA LEU A 167 -55.71 -6.17 -29.12
C LEU A 167 -57.10 -5.52 -28.95
N ALA A 168 -57.81 -5.22 -30.04
CA ALA A 168 -59.15 -4.64 -30.02
C ALA A 168 -60.04 -5.21 -31.16
N PRO A 169 -60.60 -6.42 -30.99
CA PRO A 169 -61.27 -7.15 -32.06
C PRO A 169 -62.51 -6.46 -32.62
N ASP A 170 -63.26 -5.75 -31.77
CA ASP A 170 -64.54 -5.13 -32.13
C ASP A 170 -64.38 -3.70 -32.71
N ASN A 171 -63.15 -3.26 -32.93
CA ASN A 171 -62.88 -1.92 -33.43
C ASN A 171 -63.22 -1.82 -34.92
N LYS A 172 -64.39 -1.26 -35.22
CA LYS A 172 -64.91 -1.04 -36.58
C LYS A 172 -63.93 -0.30 -37.49
N ALA A 173 -63.12 0.62 -36.96
CA ALA A 173 -62.14 1.36 -37.75
C ALA A 173 -61.01 0.44 -38.25
N TYR A 174 -60.52 -0.46 -37.40
CA TYR A 174 -59.43 -1.38 -37.75
C TYR A 174 -59.92 -2.46 -38.71
N ILE A 175 -61.13 -2.99 -38.49
CA ILE A 175 -61.77 -3.96 -39.39
C ILE A 175 -61.93 -3.37 -40.79
N LYS A 176 -62.45 -2.14 -40.88
CA LYS A 176 -62.58 -1.44 -42.16
C LYS A 176 -61.22 -1.26 -42.82
N LYS A 177 -60.23 -0.82 -42.05
CA LYS A 177 -58.88 -0.57 -42.57
C LYS A 177 -58.21 -1.81 -43.14
N LEU A 178 -58.30 -2.93 -42.42
CA LEU A 178 -57.73 -4.20 -42.87
C LEU A 178 -58.35 -4.65 -44.20
N LYS A 179 -59.68 -4.55 -44.32
CA LYS A 179 -60.39 -4.88 -45.58
C LYS A 179 -59.95 -3.99 -46.74
N ASP A 180 -59.80 -2.67 -46.50
CA ASP A 180 -59.35 -1.73 -47.51
C ASP A 180 -57.91 -2.05 -47.99
N LEU A 181 -57.01 -2.37 -47.05
CA LEU A 181 -55.62 -2.74 -47.36
C LEU A 181 -55.53 -4.08 -48.11
N GLN A 182 -56.30 -5.09 -47.71
CA GLN A 182 -56.35 -6.39 -48.41
C GLN A 182 -56.88 -6.27 -49.84
N ALA A 183 -57.91 -5.43 -50.04
CA ALA A 183 -58.44 -5.15 -51.38
C ALA A 183 -57.37 -4.49 -52.27
N ARG A 184 -56.58 -3.56 -51.72
CA ARG A 184 -55.44 -2.94 -52.42
C ARG A 184 -54.35 -3.96 -52.74
N GLN A 185 -53.96 -4.80 -51.78
CA GLN A 185 -52.96 -5.85 -51.99
C GLN A 185 -53.38 -6.81 -53.12
N ALA A 186 -54.63 -7.26 -53.12
CA ALA A 186 -55.18 -8.12 -54.17
C ALA A 186 -55.24 -7.43 -55.55
N SER A 187 -55.41 -6.10 -55.60
CA SER A 187 -55.36 -5.34 -56.85
C SER A 187 -53.94 -5.15 -57.39
N ASN A 188 -52.94 -5.03 -56.50
CA ASN A 188 -51.53 -4.91 -56.88
C ASN A 188 -50.95 -6.25 -57.39
N MET A 189 -51.44 -7.38 -56.89
CA MET A 189 -51.04 -8.72 -57.36
C MET A 189 -51.62 -9.11 -58.74
N LYS A 190 -52.58 -8.35 -59.28
CA LYS A 190 -53.23 -8.62 -60.58
C LYS A 190 -52.66 -7.80 -61.75
N LYS A 191 -51.67 -6.95 -61.50
CA LYS A 191 -50.93 -6.19 -62.51
C LYS A 191 -49.61 -6.87 -62.80
#